data_AF-A0AAD0MQS6-F1
#
_entry.id   AF-A0AAD0MQS6-F1
#
_cell.length_a   1.000
_cell.length_b   1.000
_cell.length_c   1.000
_cell.angle_alpha   90.00
_cell.angle_beta   90.00
_cell.angle_gamma   90.00
#
_symmetry.space_group_name_H-M   'P 1'
#
loop_
_entity.id
_entity.type
_entity.pdbx_description
1 polymer ?
#
loop_
_entity_poly.entity_id
_entity_poly.type
_entity_poly.pdbx_seq_one_letter_code
_entity_poly.pdbx_strand_id
1 'polypeptide(L)'
;MKYEYQGIKLGDSIEKIINLLNNKNTKLNDFGTDLIYKTGSTIEDISTRIYICLYTGIVVMIKVFDQDFCLVEDLKIGLPITNEIIEKYGLYEDDVAEDEGYYESIKYKKLVINIDWGTGRLKRYNDGIERIIGYTFYEQDGLEFNIRKDEVDNYLQCKNLKDIFYSLRKTNTIEVDVDKREIYGQLDNYKFTFDLVTRDIKSIQNLETREFVKTYN
;
A
#
# COMPACT_ATOMS: atom_id res chain seq x y z
N MET A 1 2.10 14.72 -14.99
CA MET A 1 1.85 13.26 -15.11
C MET A 1 0.76 12.88 -14.14
N LYS A 2 -0.13 11.94 -14.48
CA LYS A 2 -1.21 11.49 -13.60
C LYS A 2 -0.79 10.20 -12.91
N TYR A 3 -0.67 10.22 -11.59
CA TYR A 3 -0.34 9.06 -10.76
C TYR A 3 -1.63 8.37 -10.32
N GLU A 4 -2.30 7.77 -11.30
CA GLU A 4 -3.61 7.12 -11.12
C GLU A 4 -3.67 5.80 -11.88
N TYR A 5 -4.43 4.85 -11.35
CA TYR A 5 -4.70 3.57 -12.02
C TYR A 5 -6.17 3.23 -11.85
N GLN A 6 -6.88 3.00 -12.96
CA GLN A 6 -8.32 2.70 -12.99
C GLN A 6 -9.18 3.70 -12.16
N GLY A 7 -8.80 4.98 -12.19
CA GLY A 7 -9.49 6.05 -11.46
C GLY A 7 -9.10 6.21 -9.98
N ILE A 8 -8.23 5.34 -9.45
CA ILE A 8 -7.69 5.42 -8.08
C ILE A 8 -6.40 6.23 -8.11
N LYS A 9 -6.33 7.27 -7.28
CA LYS A 9 -5.19 8.19 -7.20
C LYS A 9 -4.41 7.98 -5.92
N LEU A 10 -3.11 8.28 -5.99
CA LEU A 10 -2.31 8.46 -4.79
C LEU A 10 -2.95 9.55 -3.91
N GLY A 11 -3.11 9.28 -2.61
CA GLY A 11 -3.78 10.16 -1.67
C GLY A 11 -5.30 9.97 -1.55
N ASP A 12 -5.92 9.09 -2.35
CA ASP A 12 -7.35 8.80 -2.19
C ASP A 12 -7.64 8.11 -0.84
N SER A 13 -8.77 8.48 -0.22
CA SER A 13 -9.29 7.79 0.97
C SER A 13 -9.79 6.40 0.61
N ILE A 14 -9.62 5.45 1.52
CA ILE A 14 -10.19 4.09 1.44
C ILE A 14 -11.70 4.14 1.21
N GLU A 15 -12.40 5.15 1.72
CA GLU A 15 -13.84 5.34 1.50
C GLU A 15 -14.20 5.37 0.01
N LYS A 16 -13.37 6.01 -0.83
CA LYS A 16 -13.62 6.10 -2.27
C LYS A 16 -13.52 4.75 -2.97
N ILE A 17 -12.72 3.84 -2.42
CA ILE A 17 -12.39 2.55 -3.06
C ILE A 17 -12.93 1.35 -2.29
N ILE A 18 -13.61 1.55 -1.16
CA ILE A 18 -14.03 0.48 -0.24
C ILE A 18 -14.89 -0.58 -0.94
N ASN A 19 -15.70 -0.18 -1.91
CA ASN A 19 -16.58 -1.08 -2.67
C ASN A 19 -15.81 -2.01 -3.64
N LEU A 20 -14.53 -1.74 -3.89
CA LEU A 20 -13.65 -2.59 -4.69
C LEU A 20 -12.94 -3.65 -3.82
N LEU A 21 -12.90 -3.44 -2.51
CA LEU A 21 -12.12 -4.26 -1.57
C LEU A 21 -12.97 -5.41 -1.02
N ASN A 22 -12.36 -6.59 -0.90
CA ASN A 22 -12.92 -7.75 -0.22
C ASN A 22 -11.79 -8.67 0.28
N ASN A 23 -12.14 -9.66 1.09
CA ASN A 23 -11.16 -10.60 1.66
C ASN A 23 -10.42 -11.47 0.62
N LYS A 24 -10.93 -11.58 -0.62
CA LYS A 24 -10.27 -12.36 -1.69
C LYS A 24 -9.17 -11.56 -2.38
N ASN A 25 -9.37 -10.25 -2.56
CA ASN A 25 -8.46 -9.39 -3.32
C ASN A 25 -7.62 -8.46 -2.44
N THR A 26 -7.94 -8.33 -1.16
CA THR A 26 -7.29 -7.38 -0.24
C THR A 26 -6.81 -8.12 1.00
N LYS A 27 -5.55 -7.90 1.38
CA LYS A 27 -4.96 -8.48 2.59
C LYS A 27 -4.11 -7.47 3.34
N LEU A 28 -4.00 -7.62 4.66
CA LEU A 28 -3.02 -6.89 5.46
C LEU A 28 -1.61 -7.37 5.11
N ASN A 29 -0.65 -6.44 5.07
CA ASN A 29 0.76 -6.79 4.92
C ASN A 29 1.32 -7.40 6.21
N ASP A 30 2.47 -8.06 6.10
CA ASP A 30 3.07 -8.79 7.23
C ASP A 30 3.54 -7.85 8.37
N PHE A 31 3.63 -6.54 8.10
CA PHE A 31 4.01 -5.53 9.07
C PHE A 31 2.82 -4.86 9.80
N GLY A 32 1.59 -5.23 9.44
CA GLY A 32 0.37 -4.67 10.01
C GLY A 32 0.15 -3.18 9.74
N THR A 33 0.77 -2.64 8.68
CA THR A 33 0.74 -1.20 8.36
C THR A 33 -0.17 -0.86 7.19
N ASP A 34 -0.30 -1.76 6.22
CA ASP A 34 -0.94 -1.46 4.94
C ASP A 34 -1.84 -2.60 4.48
N LEU A 35 -2.98 -2.25 3.90
CA LEU A 35 -3.79 -3.17 3.10
C LEU A 35 -3.25 -3.18 1.67
N ILE A 36 -3.02 -4.37 1.15
CA ILE A 36 -2.58 -4.63 -0.22
C ILE A 36 -3.79 -5.11 -1.01
N TYR A 37 -4.34 -4.23 -1.84
CA TYR A 37 -5.39 -4.54 -2.80
C TYR A 37 -4.77 -5.00 -4.13
N LYS A 38 -5.03 -6.23 -4.55
CA LYS A 38 -4.67 -6.77 -5.87
C LYS A 38 -5.80 -6.49 -6.86
N THR A 39 -5.53 -5.69 -7.89
CA THR A 39 -6.55 -5.23 -8.85
C THR A 39 -6.96 -6.30 -9.86
N GLY A 40 -6.18 -7.38 -9.98
CA GLY A 40 -6.40 -8.47 -10.94
C GLY A 40 -5.50 -8.41 -12.17
N SER A 41 -4.98 -7.23 -12.54
CA SER A 41 -4.00 -7.10 -13.63
C SER A 41 -2.64 -7.64 -13.23
N THR A 42 -2.01 -8.38 -14.14
CA THR A 42 -0.70 -9.00 -13.93
C THR A 42 0.13 -8.93 -15.21
N ILE A 43 1.44 -8.80 -15.05
CA ILE A 43 2.40 -9.15 -16.08
C ILE A 43 3.12 -10.40 -15.60
N GLU A 44 2.82 -11.54 -16.25
CA GLU A 44 3.24 -12.87 -15.80
C GLU A 44 2.83 -13.12 -14.34
N ASP A 45 3.77 -13.32 -13.43
CA ASP A 45 3.52 -13.56 -12.00
C ASP A 45 3.51 -12.27 -11.15
N ILE A 46 3.76 -11.11 -11.77
CA ILE A 46 3.84 -9.81 -11.09
C ILE A 46 2.47 -9.13 -11.16
N SER A 47 1.80 -9.01 -10.01
CA SER A 47 0.48 -8.39 -9.93
C SER A 47 0.54 -6.88 -9.68
N THR A 48 -0.36 -6.15 -10.33
CA THR A 48 -0.73 -4.78 -9.97
C THR A 48 -1.32 -4.74 -8.56
N ARG A 49 -0.87 -3.79 -7.75
CA ARG A 49 -1.21 -3.67 -6.32
C ARG A 49 -1.40 -2.22 -5.91
N ILE A 50 -2.38 -1.97 -5.05
CA ILE A 50 -2.62 -0.67 -4.42
C ILE A 50 -2.47 -0.86 -2.91
N TYR A 51 -1.72 0.04 -2.29
CA TYR A 51 -1.37 0.00 -0.88
C TYR A 51 -2.10 1.12 -0.17
N ILE A 52 -2.84 0.75 0.87
CA ILE A 52 -3.65 1.66 1.66
C ILE A 52 -3.11 1.61 3.08
N CYS A 53 -2.62 2.74 3.58
CA CYS A 53 -2.11 2.82 4.95
C CYS A 53 -3.26 2.61 5.93
N LEU A 54 -3.16 1.59 6.78
CA LEU A 54 -4.23 1.25 7.73
C LEU A 54 -4.45 2.36 8.77
N TYR A 55 -3.35 3.00 9.18
CA TYR A 55 -3.36 4.09 10.16
C TYR A 55 -4.15 5.32 9.67
N THR A 56 -3.98 5.71 8.41
CA THR A 56 -4.64 6.91 7.85
C THR A 56 -5.83 6.61 6.94
N GLY A 57 -5.94 5.37 6.44
CA GLY A 57 -6.87 4.94 5.40
C GLY A 57 -6.66 5.64 4.07
N ILE A 58 -5.41 5.99 3.72
CA ILE A 58 -5.07 6.70 2.48
C ILE A 58 -4.29 5.76 1.55
N VAL A 59 -4.53 5.86 0.24
CA VAL A 59 -3.71 5.21 -0.79
C VAL A 59 -2.31 5.84 -0.79
N VAL A 60 -1.32 5.08 -0.34
CA VAL A 60 0.07 5.54 -0.16
C VAL A 60 1.02 5.03 -1.23
N MET A 61 0.64 3.97 -1.95
CA MET A 61 1.43 3.46 -3.08
C MET A 61 0.54 2.74 -4.10
N ILE A 62 0.87 2.89 -5.37
CA ILE A 62 0.24 2.19 -6.49
C ILE A 62 1.34 1.55 -7.32
N LYS A 63 1.36 0.22 -7.40
CA LYS A 63 2.25 -0.56 -8.28
C LYS A 63 1.45 -1.04 -9.48
N VAL A 64 1.78 -0.56 -10.68
CA VAL A 64 1.10 -0.86 -11.93
C VAL A 64 1.93 -1.82 -12.78
N PHE A 65 1.41 -3.02 -12.99
CA PHE A 65 1.92 -4.07 -13.85
C PHE A 65 0.77 -4.55 -14.74
N ASP A 66 0.48 -3.77 -15.77
CA ASP A 66 -0.64 -3.94 -16.68
C ASP A 66 -0.20 -3.55 -18.08
N GLN A 67 -0.16 -4.51 -19.01
CA GLN A 67 0.41 -4.31 -20.35
C GLN A 67 -0.33 -3.23 -21.16
N ASP A 68 -1.62 -3.00 -20.86
CA ASP A 68 -2.44 -2.01 -21.55
C ASP A 68 -2.35 -0.61 -20.91
N PHE A 69 -1.72 -0.50 -19.74
CA PHE A 69 -1.54 0.78 -19.06
C PHE A 69 -0.45 1.62 -19.75
N CYS A 70 -0.83 2.80 -20.23
CA CYS A 70 0.07 3.77 -20.82
C CYS A 70 0.13 5.02 -19.92
N LEU A 71 1.26 5.21 -19.23
CA LEU A 71 1.49 6.42 -18.43
C LEU A 71 1.65 7.65 -19.33
N VAL A 72 2.53 7.51 -20.33
CA VAL A 72 2.81 8.43 -21.44
C VAL A 72 3.39 7.60 -22.59
N GLU A 73 3.26 8.08 -23.82
CA GLU A 73 3.56 7.32 -25.05
C GLU A 73 4.98 6.75 -25.12
N ASP A 74 5.97 7.51 -24.67
CA ASP A 74 7.39 7.15 -24.68
C ASP A 74 7.84 6.36 -23.45
N LEU A 75 6.93 6.08 -22.51
CA LEU A 75 7.18 5.21 -21.37
C LEU A 75 6.38 3.91 -21.42
N LYS A 76 5.68 3.57 -22.51
CA LYS A 76 4.85 2.35 -22.61
C LYS A 76 5.57 1.09 -22.10
N ILE A 77 4.84 0.25 -21.39
CA ILE A 77 5.34 -1.05 -20.90
C ILE A 77 5.79 -1.91 -22.09
N GLY A 78 6.99 -2.48 -21.97
CA GLY A 78 7.69 -3.25 -22.99
C GLY A 78 8.70 -2.43 -23.81
N LEU A 79 8.68 -1.09 -23.72
CA LEU A 79 9.70 -0.27 -24.38
C LEU A 79 11.07 -0.43 -23.70
N PRO A 80 12.17 -0.44 -24.47
CA PRO A 80 13.50 -0.36 -23.92
C PRO A 80 13.73 0.94 -23.16
N ILE A 81 14.50 0.88 -22.07
CA ILE A 81 15.06 2.08 -21.45
C ILE A 81 16.22 2.58 -22.32
N THR A 82 16.21 3.87 -22.66
CA THR A 82 17.26 4.52 -23.45
C THR A 82 17.83 5.69 -22.68
N ASN A 83 19.04 6.13 -23.05
CA ASN A 83 19.65 7.34 -22.47
C ASN A 83 18.75 8.58 -22.66
N GLU A 84 18.00 8.67 -23.76
CA GLU A 84 17.04 9.75 -23.99
C GLU A 84 15.91 9.74 -22.95
N ILE A 85 15.35 8.56 -22.64
CA ILE A 85 14.34 8.39 -21.59
C ILE A 85 14.94 8.76 -20.23
N ILE A 86 16.13 8.27 -19.92
CA ILE A 86 16.84 8.55 -18.67
C ILE A 86 17.02 10.05 -18.47
N GLU A 87 17.58 10.76 -19.45
CA GLU A 87 17.79 12.20 -19.36
C GLU A 87 16.47 12.98 -19.30
N LYS A 88 15.49 12.63 -20.14
CA LYS A 88 14.19 13.31 -20.23
C LYS A 88 13.44 13.26 -18.90
N TYR A 89 13.39 12.09 -18.27
CA TYR A 89 12.68 11.88 -17.00
C TYR A 89 13.59 12.08 -15.77
N GLY A 90 14.89 12.33 -15.97
CA GLY A 90 15.84 12.48 -14.85
C GLY A 90 15.89 11.21 -14.03
N LEU A 91 16.09 10.08 -14.69
CA LEU A 91 16.11 8.77 -14.06
C LEU A 91 17.49 8.51 -13.45
N TYR A 92 17.50 7.86 -12.29
CA TYR A 92 18.72 7.33 -11.67
C TYR A 92 18.43 5.98 -11.05
N GLU A 93 19.44 5.12 -11.04
CA GLU A 93 19.41 3.87 -10.28
C GLU A 93 19.70 4.24 -8.82
N ASP A 94 18.90 3.70 -7.91
CA ASP A 94 19.20 3.83 -6.50
C ASP A 94 20.26 2.78 -6.14
N ASP A 95 21.47 3.26 -5.78
CA ASP A 95 22.63 2.45 -5.40
C ASP A 95 22.32 1.42 -4.27
N VAL A 96 21.20 1.57 -3.56
CA VAL A 96 20.78 0.69 -2.45
C VAL A 96 19.98 -0.54 -2.94
N ALA A 97 19.44 -0.53 -4.16
CA ALA A 97 18.49 -1.54 -4.64
C ALA A 97 18.78 -2.04 -6.07
N GLU A 98 20.07 -2.17 -6.42
CA GLU A 98 20.54 -2.69 -7.72
C GLU A 98 19.84 -4.01 -8.13
N ASP A 99 19.47 -4.85 -7.16
CA ASP A 99 18.84 -6.15 -7.39
C ASP A 99 17.32 -6.09 -7.68
N GLU A 100 16.64 -4.96 -7.41
CA GLU A 100 15.18 -4.87 -7.55
C GLU A 100 14.71 -4.46 -8.97
N GLY A 101 15.61 -3.87 -9.77
CA GLY A 101 15.38 -3.47 -11.16
C GLY A 101 14.39 -2.31 -11.28
N TYR A 102 14.81 -1.10 -10.90
CA TYR A 102 14.01 0.10 -11.10
C TYR A 102 14.85 1.37 -11.26
N TYR A 103 14.23 2.41 -11.82
CA TYR A 103 14.72 3.77 -11.86
C TYR A 103 13.80 4.69 -11.07
N GLU A 104 14.37 5.55 -10.22
CA GLU A 104 13.65 6.67 -9.62
C GLU A 104 13.79 7.93 -10.48
N SER A 105 12.89 8.90 -10.31
CA SER A 105 12.93 10.17 -11.05
C SER A 105 13.16 11.37 -10.15
N ILE A 106 14.25 12.12 -10.38
CA ILE A 106 14.48 13.41 -9.70
C ILE A 106 13.47 14.49 -10.15
N LYS A 107 12.96 14.40 -11.40
CA LYS A 107 12.02 15.36 -11.97
C LYS A 107 10.58 15.08 -11.54
N TYR A 108 10.24 13.81 -11.41
CA TYR A 108 8.92 13.32 -11.08
C TYR A 108 9.00 12.49 -9.80
N LYS A 109 9.10 13.17 -8.64
CA LYS A 109 9.30 12.59 -7.29
C LYS A 109 8.31 11.51 -6.81
N LYS A 110 7.29 11.21 -7.62
CA LYS A 110 6.31 10.16 -7.33
C LYS A 110 6.34 9.04 -8.36
N LEU A 111 7.34 9.03 -9.22
CA LEU A 111 7.50 8.09 -10.32
C LEU A 111 8.73 7.24 -10.07
N VAL A 112 8.48 5.94 -9.98
CA VAL A 112 9.50 4.91 -10.13
C VAL A 112 9.11 4.04 -11.32
N ILE A 113 10.07 3.80 -12.20
CA ILE A 113 9.93 2.95 -13.38
C ILE A 113 10.53 1.60 -13.03
N ASN A 114 9.70 0.56 -12.98
CA ASN A 114 10.17 -0.80 -12.76
C ASN A 114 10.62 -1.38 -14.09
N ILE A 115 11.77 -2.04 -14.08
CA ILE A 115 12.40 -2.60 -15.29
C ILE A 115 12.67 -4.09 -15.16
N ASP A 116 12.80 -4.73 -16.32
CA ASP A 116 13.42 -6.04 -16.47
C ASP A 116 14.74 -5.85 -17.20
N TRP A 117 15.83 -6.36 -16.63
CA TRP A 117 17.19 -6.29 -17.18
C TRP A 117 17.40 -7.12 -18.46
N GLY A 118 16.39 -7.84 -18.93
CA GLY A 118 16.49 -8.82 -20.00
C GLY A 118 17.25 -10.08 -19.58
N THR A 119 17.23 -10.41 -18.27
CA THR A 119 17.97 -11.54 -17.68
C THR A 119 17.10 -12.77 -17.41
N GLY A 120 15.86 -12.79 -17.94
CA GLY A 120 14.93 -13.90 -17.76
C GLY A 120 13.98 -13.78 -16.57
N ARG A 121 13.91 -12.61 -15.90
CA ARG A 121 12.90 -12.35 -14.85
C ARG A 121 11.50 -12.51 -15.40
N LEU A 122 11.18 -11.83 -16.49
CA LEU A 122 10.06 -12.16 -17.37
C LEU A 122 10.55 -13.18 -18.40
N LYS A 123 9.90 -14.34 -18.48
CA LYS A 123 10.40 -15.48 -19.28
C LYS A 123 10.57 -15.15 -20.76
N ARG A 124 9.82 -14.16 -21.25
CA ARG A 124 9.87 -13.70 -22.64
C ARG A 124 11.09 -12.84 -22.97
N TYR A 125 11.84 -12.35 -21.98
CA TYR A 125 13.00 -11.50 -22.19
C TYR A 125 14.26 -12.19 -21.64
N ASN A 126 15.19 -12.52 -22.53
CA ASN A 126 16.50 -13.06 -22.18
C ASN A 126 17.56 -12.61 -23.20
N ASP A 127 17.57 -11.31 -23.47
CA ASP A 127 18.40 -10.68 -24.50
C ASP A 127 19.28 -9.54 -23.95
N GLY A 128 19.30 -9.34 -22.63
CA GLY A 128 20.08 -8.31 -21.96
C GLY A 128 19.63 -6.88 -22.25
N ILE A 129 18.41 -6.69 -22.79
CA ILE A 129 17.85 -5.37 -23.04
C ILE A 129 16.91 -5.00 -21.90
N GLU A 130 17.25 -3.91 -21.21
CA GLU A 130 16.41 -3.29 -20.18
C GLU A 130 15.10 -2.79 -20.75
N ARG A 131 13.98 -3.17 -20.13
CA ARG A 131 12.63 -2.75 -20.57
C ARG A 131 11.78 -2.32 -19.42
N ILE A 132 10.92 -1.34 -19.68
CA ILE A 132 9.85 -0.94 -18.75
C ILE A 132 8.89 -2.12 -18.58
N ILE A 133 8.67 -2.54 -17.35
CA ILE A 133 7.68 -3.58 -17.02
C ILE A 133 6.55 -3.08 -16.15
N GLY A 134 6.67 -1.87 -15.60
CA GLY A 134 5.62 -1.29 -14.78
C GLY A 134 6.06 -0.01 -14.10
N TYR A 135 5.21 0.50 -13.23
CA TYR A 135 5.45 1.74 -12.51
C TYR A 135 5.09 1.59 -11.04
N THR A 136 5.83 2.27 -10.18
CA THR A 136 5.46 2.43 -8.78
C THR A 136 5.25 3.92 -8.55
N PHE A 137 4.06 4.27 -8.04
CA PHE A 137 3.73 5.62 -7.61
C PHE A 137 3.65 5.67 -6.09
N TYR A 138 4.42 6.53 -5.44
CA TYR A 138 4.36 6.79 -4.00
C TYR A 138 4.94 8.17 -3.67
N GLU A 139 4.70 8.68 -2.46
CA GLU A 139 5.34 9.90 -2.00
C GLU A 139 6.74 9.58 -1.45
N GLN A 140 7.80 9.95 -2.18
CA GLN A 140 9.19 9.75 -1.73
C GLN A 140 9.53 10.58 -0.48
N ASP A 141 8.95 11.78 -0.35
CA ASP A 141 9.34 12.78 0.67
C ASP A 141 8.27 13.04 1.76
N GLY A 142 7.09 12.39 1.71
CA GLY A 142 5.86 13.01 2.21
C GLY A 142 5.07 12.33 3.33
N LEU A 143 5.37 11.08 3.71
CA LEU A 143 4.53 10.33 4.64
C LEU A 143 5.19 10.13 6.00
N GLU A 144 5.32 11.22 6.76
CA GLU A 144 5.71 11.13 8.18
C GLU A 144 4.47 10.86 9.04
N PHE A 145 4.12 9.59 9.20
CA PHE A 145 3.12 9.20 10.19
C PHE A 145 3.81 9.06 11.56
N ASN A 146 3.31 9.76 12.58
CA ASN A 146 3.80 9.59 13.96
C ASN A 146 3.26 8.28 14.57
N ILE A 147 3.69 7.15 14.02
CA ILE A 147 3.32 5.79 14.44
C ILE A 147 4.29 5.23 15.49
N ARG A 148 5.11 6.08 16.12
CA ARG A 148 6.13 5.68 17.09
C ARG A 148 5.64 5.70 18.54
N LYS A 149 4.43 6.21 18.77
CA LYS A 149 3.76 6.24 20.06
C LYS A 149 2.25 6.29 19.87
N ASP A 150 1.54 5.87 20.91
CA ASP A 150 0.10 6.04 21.02
C ASP A 150 -0.26 7.49 21.35
N GLU A 151 -1.50 7.90 21.04
CA GLU A 151 -2.01 9.24 21.38
C GLU A 151 -2.62 9.28 22.78
N VAL A 152 -2.94 8.13 23.37
CA VAL A 152 -3.49 8.00 24.72
C VAL A 152 -2.68 7.00 25.55
N ASP A 153 -2.51 7.28 26.84
CA ASP A 153 -1.83 6.38 27.77
C ASP A 153 -2.73 5.20 28.19
N ASN A 154 -4.02 5.46 28.37
CA ASN A 154 -5.01 4.43 28.71
C ASN A 154 -5.75 3.97 27.47
N TYR A 155 -5.41 2.78 26.97
CA TYR A 155 -6.01 2.22 25.77
C TYR A 155 -7.54 2.02 25.87
N LEU A 156 -8.12 1.90 27.07
CA LEU A 156 -9.58 1.79 27.25
C LEU A 156 -10.30 3.12 26.98
N GLN A 157 -9.56 4.22 26.90
CA GLN A 157 -10.08 5.54 26.53
C GLN A 157 -10.00 5.84 25.03
N CYS A 158 -9.48 4.90 24.22
CA CYS A 158 -9.42 5.09 22.78
C CYS A 158 -10.80 5.35 22.15
N LYS A 159 -10.78 6.18 21.12
CA LYS A 159 -11.91 6.59 20.28
C LYS A 159 -11.70 6.17 18.83
N ASN A 160 -10.47 5.95 18.41
CA ASN A 160 -10.15 5.49 17.07
C ASN A 160 -8.86 4.63 17.09
N LEU A 161 -8.55 4.01 15.96
CA LEU A 161 -7.38 3.17 15.79
C LEU A 161 -6.08 3.91 16.08
N LYS A 162 -5.97 5.17 15.64
CA LYS A 162 -4.76 5.99 15.77
C LYS A 162 -4.36 6.21 17.22
N ASP A 163 -5.32 6.29 18.12
CA ASP A 163 -5.07 6.45 19.55
C ASP A 163 -4.16 5.36 20.13
N ILE A 164 -4.25 4.12 19.63
CA ILE A 164 -3.53 2.94 20.18
C ILE A 164 -2.77 2.13 19.12
N PHE A 165 -2.58 2.69 17.92
CA PHE A 165 -2.05 1.96 16.77
C PHE A 165 -0.63 1.45 17.01
N TYR A 166 0.21 2.23 17.70
CA TYR A 166 1.59 1.82 17.96
C TYR A 166 1.63 0.59 18.86
N SER A 167 0.85 0.56 19.94
CA SER A 167 0.79 -0.62 20.81
C SER A 167 0.24 -1.86 20.09
N LEU A 168 -0.82 -1.71 19.30
CA LEU A 168 -1.38 -2.82 18.51
C LEU A 168 -0.38 -3.39 17.50
N ARG A 169 0.31 -2.50 16.78
CA ARG A 169 1.34 -2.91 15.82
C ARG A 169 2.53 -3.57 16.51
N LYS A 170 3.00 -2.99 17.62
CA LYS A 170 4.14 -3.51 18.39
C LYS A 170 3.88 -4.91 18.94
N THR A 171 2.63 -5.20 19.28
CA THR A 171 2.20 -6.53 19.77
C THR A 171 1.80 -7.48 18.64
N ASN A 172 1.79 -7.02 17.39
CA ASN A 172 1.42 -7.78 16.21
C ASN A 172 0.03 -8.42 16.32
N THR A 173 -0.94 -7.70 16.88
CA THR A 173 -2.31 -8.19 17.13
C THR A 173 -3.35 -7.63 16.16
N ILE A 174 -2.90 -6.87 15.16
CA ILE A 174 -3.80 -6.26 14.17
C ILE A 174 -4.26 -7.33 13.18
N GLU A 175 -5.57 -7.46 13.05
CA GLU A 175 -6.22 -8.27 12.03
C GLU A 175 -7.25 -7.42 11.29
N VAL A 176 -7.55 -7.74 10.04
CA VAL A 176 -8.54 -7.00 9.24
C VAL A 176 -9.49 -7.96 8.55
N ASP A 177 -10.78 -7.71 8.68
CA ASP A 177 -11.84 -8.36 7.91
C ASP A 177 -12.49 -7.31 7.01
N VAL A 178 -12.11 -7.34 5.73
CA VAL A 178 -12.49 -6.33 4.74
C VAL A 178 -13.98 -6.43 4.40
N ASP A 179 -14.52 -7.65 4.32
CA ASP A 179 -15.94 -7.87 4.00
C ASP A 179 -16.84 -7.32 5.12
N LYS A 180 -16.42 -7.45 6.38
CA LYS A 180 -17.11 -6.83 7.52
C LYS A 180 -16.78 -5.36 7.72
N ARG A 181 -15.76 -4.85 7.02
CA ARG A 181 -15.20 -3.50 7.21
C ARG A 181 -14.75 -3.28 8.64
N GLU A 182 -14.05 -4.26 9.21
CA GLU A 182 -13.60 -4.22 10.60
C GLU A 182 -12.09 -4.43 10.70
N ILE A 183 -11.49 -3.70 11.63
CA ILE A 183 -10.11 -3.89 12.09
C ILE A 183 -10.20 -4.41 13.52
N TYR A 184 -9.51 -5.49 13.82
CA TYR A 184 -9.39 -6.03 15.16
C TYR A 184 -8.00 -5.75 15.72
N GLY A 185 -7.94 -5.59 17.03
CA GLY A 185 -6.70 -5.47 17.78
C GLY A 185 -6.87 -6.12 19.15
N GLN A 186 -5.76 -6.52 19.76
CA GLN A 186 -5.76 -7.02 21.13
C GLN A 186 -4.65 -6.37 21.94
N LEU A 187 -4.99 -5.88 23.13
CA LEU A 187 -4.03 -5.47 24.16
C LEU A 187 -4.49 -6.06 25.48
N ASP A 188 -3.57 -6.71 26.20
CA ASP A 188 -3.86 -7.46 27.42
C ASP A 188 -5.06 -8.41 27.24
N ASN A 189 -6.06 -8.29 28.12
CA ASN A 189 -7.30 -9.06 28.11
C ASN A 189 -8.43 -8.38 27.31
N TYR A 190 -8.14 -7.38 26.48
CA TYR A 190 -9.16 -6.63 25.73
C TYR A 190 -9.01 -6.80 24.23
N LYS A 191 -10.14 -7.11 23.58
CA LYS A 191 -10.29 -7.07 22.13
C LYS A 191 -10.94 -5.75 21.71
N PHE A 192 -10.30 -5.09 20.75
CA PHE A 192 -10.76 -3.87 20.12
C PHE A 192 -11.32 -4.21 18.75
N THR A 193 -12.40 -3.53 18.36
CA THR A 193 -12.96 -3.58 17.02
C THR A 193 -13.15 -2.16 16.54
N PHE A 194 -12.57 -1.82 15.40
CA PHE A 194 -12.65 -0.52 14.75
C PHE A 194 -13.34 -0.65 13.39
N ASP A 195 -13.98 0.43 12.95
CA ASP A 195 -14.47 0.55 11.58
C ASP A 195 -13.30 0.74 10.60
N LEU A 196 -13.28 0.01 9.48
CA LEU A 196 -12.21 0.08 8.49
C LEU A 196 -12.17 1.44 7.76
N VAL A 197 -13.33 2.06 7.54
CA VAL A 197 -13.48 3.27 6.72
C VAL A 197 -13.29 4.53 7.55
N THR A 198 -13.74 4.56 8.80
CA THR A 198 -13.57 5.74 9.67
C THR A 198 -12.41 5.59 10.65
N ARG A 199 -11.97 4.35 10.93
CA ARG A 199 -11.03 3.99 12.00
C ARG A 199 -11.59 4.22 13.41
N ASP A 200 -12.86 4.58 13.55
CA ASP A 200 -13.47 4.78 14.86
C ASP A 200 -13.64 3.46 15.60
N ILE A 201 -13.54 3.51 16.93
CA ILE A 201 -13.81 2.36 17.78
C ILE A 201 -15.30 1.99 17.68
N LYS A 202 -15.57 0.72 17.41
CA LYS A 202 -16.92 0.13 17.45
C LYS A 202 -17.19 -0.53 18.80
N SER A 203 -16.21 -1.28 19.31
CA SER A 203 -16.36 -1.94 20.60
C SER A 203 -15.03 -2.29 21.27
N ILE A 204 -15.07 -2.36 22.61
CA ILE A 204 -14.00 -2.92 23.45
C ILE A 204 -14.62 -4.04 24.29
N GLN A 205 -14.11 -5.27 24.14
CA GLN A 205 -14.59 -6.45 24.83
C GLN A 205 -13.50 -7.01 25.76
N ASN A 206 -13.88 -7.30 27.01
CA ASN A 206 -13.03 -8.08 27.92
C ASN A 206 -13.10 -9.57 27.53
N LEU A 207 -11.96 -10.19 27.25
CA LEU A 207 -11.85 -11.56 26.78
C LEU A 207 -12.07 -12.61 27.88
N GLU A 208 -11.81 -12.26 29.14
CA GLU A 208 -12.03 -13.13 30.30
C GLU A 208 -13.52 -13.18 30.67
N THR A 209 -14.16 -12.02 30.83
CA THR A 209 -15.57 -11.93 31.25
C THR A 209 -16.55 -12.01 30.09
N ARG A 210 -16.07 -11.82 28.85
CA ARG A 210 -16.87 -11.67 27.61
C ARG A 210 -17.75 -10.42 27.57
N GLU A 211 -17.68 -9.56 28.57
CA GLU A 211 -18.46 -8.33 28.65
C GLU A 211 -17.90 -7.23 27.75
N PHE A 212 -18.80 -6.41 27.21
CA PHE A 212 -18.42 -5.21 26.49
C PHE A 212 -18.19 -4.07 27.47
N VAL A 213 -16.95 -3.56 27.52
CA VAL A 213 -16.58 -2.37 28.30
C VAL A 213 -17.15 -1.12 27.63
N LYS A 214 -17.15 -1.10 26.30
CA LYS A 214 -17.73 -0.02 25.50
C LYS A 214 -18.30 -0.56 24.19
N THR A 215 -19.45 -0.01 23.81
CA THR A 215 -20.03 -0.13 22.47
C THR A 215 -20.36 1.27 21.98
N TYR A 216 -20.11 1.51 20.71
CA TYR A 216 -20.43 2.77 20.05
C TYR A 216 -21.37 2.43 18.88
N ASN A 217 -22.42 3.25 18.73
CA ASN A 217 -23.43 3.08 17.69
C ASN A 217 -22.95 3.70 16.38
#